data_AF-A0A5N9ADP5-F1
#
_entry.id   AF-A0A5N9ADP5-F1
#
_cell.length_a   1.000
_cell.length_b   1.000
_cell.length_c   1.000
_cell.angle_alpha   90.00
_cell.angle_beta   90.00
_cell.angle_gamma   90.00
#
_symmetry.space_group_name_H-M   'P 1'
#
loop_
_entity.id
_entity.type
_entity.pdbx_description
1 polymer ?
#
loop_
_entity_poly.entity_id
_entity_poly.type
_entity_poly.pdbx_seq_one_letter_code
_entity_poly.pdbx_strand_id
1 'polypeptide(L)'
;MNTNPYKITDLEKALLRVPKSNIPELLEVIFLSREFATLSSIDKDKLISNIKSINNLDPDFAISAKDKIISALKLKIKNSDRQLARAVFQNRINQLEQSKEPILEFDRLISTKFSEKLLEEIIKYEWGNVDSHYKNLDEWKYIFSKISFYKDDLPEDNFDVFRAGTKQGLSWTTEGSVAKWFYNKNLKNKQTQFNNFLKLNVSKNDVLFSLNHKNESEVVLIPRLENIESVSKDYIKNIPTINSPRNKRIAKGQL
;
A
#
# COMPACT_ATOMS: atom_id res chain seq x y z
N MET A 1 10.75 29.47 -5.87
CA MET A 1 10.22 28.12 -5.57
C MET A 1 10.40 27.89 -4.08
N ASN A 2 9.40 27.29 -3.43
CA ASN A 2 9.47 26.98 -2.00
C ASN A 2 10.47 25.83 -1.83
N THR A 3 11.68 26.12 -1.37
CA THR A 3 12.77 25.14 -1.22
C THR A 3 12.68 24.34 0.07
N ASN A 4 11.65 24.58 0.88
CA ASN A 4 11.46 23.93 2.16
C ASN A 4 11.18 22.43 1.97
N PRO A 5 11.97 21.54 2.61
CA PRO A 5 11.71 20.10 2.62
C PRO A 5 10.30 19.76 3.08
N TYR A 6 9.78 18.63 2.62
CA TYR A 6 8.59 17.98 3.16
C TYR A 6 8.80 17.66 4.64
N LYS A 7 7.80 18.03 5.45
CA LYS A 7 7.67 17.56 6.83
C LYS A 7 6.83 16.28 6.85
N ILE A 8 6.87 15.56 7.98
CA ILE A 8 6.03 14.38 8.21
C ILE A 8 4.55 14.69 7.93
N THR A 9 4.06 15.83 8.42
CA THR A 9 2.68 16.29 8.20
C THR A 9 2.32 16.52 6.74
N ASP A 10 3.29 16.82 5.88
CA ASP A 10 3.05 17.02 4.45
C ASP A 10 2.88 15.66 3.75
N LEU A 11 3.69 14.68 4.15
CA LEU A 11 3.60 13.31 3.64
C LEU A 11 2.31 12.62 4.12
N GLU A 12 1.92 12.82 5.39
CA GLU A 12 0.63 12.33 5.91
C GLU A 12 -0.56 12.91 5.11
N LYS A 13 -0.54 14.21 4.80
CA LYS A 13 -1.55 14.83 3.94
C LYS A 13 -1.56 14.23 2.54
N ALA A 14 -0.39 13.94 1.96
CA ALA A 14 -0.32 13.29 0.66
C ALA A 14 -0.94 11.89 0.70
N LEU A 15 -0.57 11.07 1.68
CA LEU A 15 -1.10 9.71 1.87
C LEU A 15 -2.63 9.71 2.08
N LEU A 16 -3.17 10.68 2.83
CA LEU A 16 -4.62 10.80 3.07
C LEU A 16 -5.42 11.20 1.82
N ARG A 17 -4.82 11.95 0.90
CA ARG A 17 -5.49 12.47 -0.29
C ARG A 17 -5.42 11.52 -1.48
N VAL A 18 -4.48 10.57 -1.48
CA VAL A 18 -4.29 9.62 -2.56
C VAL A 18 -5.12 8.35 -2.30
N PRO A 19 -5.89 7.84 -3.28
CA PRO A 19 -6.56 6.56 -3.17
C PRO A 19 -5.59 5.44 -2.76
N LYS A 20 -6.03 4.53 -1.88
CA LYS A 20 -5.17 3.44 -1.37
C LYS A 20 -4.50 2.60 -2.46
N SER A 21 -5.15 2.44 -3.61
CA SER A 21 -4.60 1.73 -4.77
C SER A 21 -3.33 2.36 -5.35
N ASN A 22 -3.10 3.66 -5.10
CA ASN A 22 -2.00 4.46 -5.65
C ASN A 22 -0.90 4.74 -4.62
N ILE A 23 -1.02 4.22 -3.39
CA ILE A 23 0.04 4.36 -2.38
C ILE A 23 1.38 3.77 -2.86
N PRO A 24 1.45 2.60 -3.53
CA PRO A 24 2.73 2.10 -4.02
C PRO A 24 3.39 3.06 -5.02
N GLU A 25 2.60 3.67 -5.90
CA GLU A 25 3.10 4.67 -6.86
C GLU A 25 3.65 5.92 -6.14
N LEU A 26 2.96 6.39 -5.09
CA LEU A 26 3.42 7.51 -4.25
C LEU A 26 4.73 7.18 -3.54
N LEU A 27 4.86 5.99 -2.96
CA LEU A 27 6.09 5.55 -2.31
C LEU A 27 7.23 5.40 -3.33
N GLU A 28 6.96 4.84 -4.51
CA GLU A 28 7.94 4.76 -5.60
C GLU A 28 8.46 6.16 -5.99
N VAL A 29 7.57 7.15 -6.13
CA VAL A 29 7.94 8.55 -6.41
C VAL A 29 8.89 9.11 -5.37
N ILE A 30 8.65 8.83 -4.07
CA ILE A 30 9.53 9.27 -2.98
C ILE A 30 10.92 8.64 -3.08
N PHE A 31 11.00 7.34 -3.41
CA PHE A 31 12.30 6.69 -3.58
C PHE A 31 13.05 7.18 -4.83
N LEU A 32 12.35 7.34 -5.95
CA LEU A 32 12.91 7.90 -7.17
C LEU A 32 13.42 9.34 -6.94
N SER A 33 12.70 10.17 -6.18
CA SER A 33 13.13 11.55 -5.90
C SER A 33 14.41 11.60 -5.08
N ARG A 34 14.63 10.67 -4.15
CA ARG A 34 15.88 10.56 -3.36
C ARG A 34 17.10 10.28 -4.23
N GLU A 35 16.91 9.51 -5.29
CA GLU A 35 17.98 9.08 -6.20
C GLU A 35 18.05 9.95 -7.47
N PHE A 36 17.33 11.07 -7.52
CA PHE A 36 17.13 11.85 -8.74
C PHE A 36 18.41 12.18 -9.51
N ALA A 37 19.50 12.50 -8.80
CA ALA A 37 20.79 12.82 -9.41
C ALA A 37 21.37 11.66 -10.23
N THR A 38 21.13 10.42 -9.82
CA THR A 38 21.67 9.19 -10.42
C THR A 38 20.67 8.45 -11.31
N LEU A 39 19.42 8.89 -11.37
CA LEU A 39 18.40 8.27 -12.21
C LEU A 39 18.74 8.37 -13.71
N SER A 40 18.40 7.31 -14.45
CA SER A 40 18.41 7.31 -15.91
C SER A 40 17.40 8.33 -16.46
N SER A 41 17.53 8.72 -17.73
CA SER A 41 16.52 9.60 -18.37
C SER A 41 15.12 8.99 -18.30
N ILE A 42 15.01 7.68 -18.51
CA ILE A 42 13.74 6.94 -18.49
C ILE A 42 13.11 7.01 -17.10
N ASP A 43 13.90 6.82 -16.05
CA ASP A 43 13.38 6.85 -14.67
C ASP A 43 13.01 8.27 -14.23
N LYS A 44 13.70 9.30 -14.74
CA LYS A 44 13.33 10.71 -14.53
C LYS A 44 11.99 11.03 -15.20
N ASP A 45 11.78 10.55 -16.42
CA ASP A 45 10.50 10.72 -17.12
C ASP A 45 9.37 9.99 -16.39
N LYS A 46 9.64 8.76 -15.91
CA LYS A 46 8.71 7.99 -15.08
C LYS A 46 8.36 8.75 -13.79
N LEU A 47 9.36 9.29 -13.08
CA LEU A 47 9.14 10.10 -11.87
C LEU A 47 8.22 11.30 -12.13
N ILE A 48 8.50 12.08 -13.18
CA ILE A 48 7.70 13.27 -13.53
C ILE A 48 6.28 12.86 -13.93
N SER A 49 6.13 11.76 -14.69
CA SER A 49 4.83 11.21 -15.08
C SER A 49 4.02 10.80 -13.84
N ASN A 50 4.60 10.03 -12.93
CA ASN A 50 3.92 9.55 -11.73
C ASN A 50 3.53 10.70 -10.79
N ILE A 51 4.37 11.74 -10.65
CA ILE A 51 4.01 12.96 -9.90
C ILE A 51 2.76 13.62 -10.50
N LYS A 52 2.68 13.75 -11.83
CA LYS A 52 1.50 14.31 -12.49
C LYS A 52 0.27 13.42 -12.29
N SER A 53 0.42 12.10 -12.44
CA SER A 53 -0.65 11.13 -12.23
C SER A 53 -1.22 11.23 -10.81
N ILE A 54 -0.37 11.22 -9.79
CA ILE A 54 -0.78 11.31 -8.39
C ILE A 54 -1.48 12.64 -8.12
N ASN A 55 -0.91 13.76 -8.57
CA ASN A 55 -1.54 15.05 -8.39
C ASN A 55 -2.91 15.12 -9.09
N ASN A 56 -3.09 14.46 -10.23
CA ASN A 56 -4.38 14.40 -10.92
C ASN A 56 -5.44 13.52 -10.20
N LEU A 57 -5.08 12.75 -9.17
CA LEU A 57 -6.05 12.05 -8.33
C LEU A 57 -6.78 12.99 -7.38
N ASP A 58 -6.18 14.15 -7.11
CA ASP A 58 -6.76 15.18 -6.26
C ASP A 58 -7.76 16.03 -7.03
N PRO A 59 -9.05 16.00 -6.67
CA PRO A 59 -10.07 16.78 -7.37
C PRO A 59 -9.85 18.29 -7.29
N ASP A 60 -9.10 18.75 -6.29
CA ASP A 60 -8.80 20.17 -6.08
C ASP A 60 -7.59 20.63 -6.93
N PHE A 61 -6.74 19.71 -7.38
CA PHE A 61 -5.62 19.98 -8.29
C PHE A 61 -5.94 19.66 -9.76
N ALA A 62 -6.63 18.55 -10.03
CA ALA A 62 -6.91 18.08 -11.38
C ALA A 62 -7.86 19.03 -12.11
N ILE A 63 -7.35 19.78 -13.10
CA ILE A 63 -8.09 20.83 -13.83
C ILE A 63 -9.45 20.29 -14.33
N SER A 64 -9.48 19.11 -14.94
CA SER A 64 -10.70 18.53 -15.48
C SER A 64 -11.72 18.08 -14.41
N ALA A 65 -11.25 17.60 -13.25
CA ALA A 65 -12.12 17.23 -12.14
C ALA A 65 -12.67 18.48 -11.43
N LYS A 66 -11.81 19.47 -11.23
CA LYS A 66 -12.13 20.79 -10.71
C LYS A 66 -13.24 21.45 -11.51
N ASP A 67 -13.11 21.49 -12.84
CA ASP A 67 -14.11 22.10 -13.73
C ASP A 67 -15.46 21.38 -13.66
N LYS A 68 -15.45 20.05 -13.55
CA LYS A 68 -16.67 19.25 -13.34
C LYS A 68 -17.34 19.57 -12.00
N ILE A 69 -16.56 19.68 -10.92
CA ILE A 69 -17.08 20.00 -9.58
C ILE A 69 -17.63 21.42 -9.56
N ILE A 70 -16.91 22.40 -10.11
CA ILE A 70 -17.37 23.79 -10.24
C ILE A 70 -18.68 23.84 -11.03
N SER A 71 -18.77 23.11 -12.15
CA SER A 71 -19.98 23.02 -12.96
C SER A 71 -21.16 22.46 -12.17
N ALA A 72 -20.95 21.38 -11.42
CA ALA A 72 -21.97 20.76 -10.58
C ALA A 72 -22.41 21.69 -9.43
N LEU A 73 -21.49 22.42 -8.80
CA LEU A 73 -21.80 23.39 -7.74
C LEU A 73 -22.56 24.60 -8.28
N LYS A 74 -22.20 25.11 -9.47
CA LYS A 74 -22.95 26.19 -10.16
C LYS A 74 -24.39 25.76 -10.46
N LEU A 75 -24.63 24.51 -10.86
CA LEU A 75 -25.98 23.95 -11.01
C LEU A 75 -26.74 23.90 -9.67
N LYS A 76 -26.08 23.46 -8.59
CA LYS A 76 -26.69 23.43 -7.25
C LYS A 76 -27.07 24.82 -6.73
N ILE A 77 -26.28 25.86 -7.04
CA ILE A 77 -26.63 27.26 -6.71
C ILE A 77 -27.90 27.69 -7.44
N LYS A 78 -28.02 27.37 -8.74
CA LYS A 78 -29.20 27.71 -9.55
C LYS A 78 -30.48 27.03 -9.03
N ASN A 79 -30.36 25.82 -8.50
CA ASN A 79 -31.49 25.01 -8.05
C ASN A 79 -31.79 25.13 -6.54
N SER A 80 -31.10 26.02 -5.81
CA SER A 80 -31.26 26.13 -4.36
C SER A 80 -31.93 27.45 -3.96
N ASP A 81 -33.05 27.35 -3.23
CA ASP A 81 -33.79 28.51 -2.73
C ASP A 81 -33.24 29.06 -1.40
N ARG A 82 -32.29 28.35 -0.76
CA ARG A 82 -31.72 28.73 0.54
C ARG A 82 -30.44 29.55 0.35
N GLN A 83 -30.45 30.81 0.79
CA GLN A 83 -29.28 31.70 0.77
C GLN A 83 -28.04 31.08 1.43
N LEU A 84 -28.20 30.43 2.58
CA LEU A 84 -27.09 29.78 3.28
C LEU A 84 -26.43 28.68 2.43
N ALA A 85 -27.22 27.86 1.73
CA ALA A 85 -26.69 26.80 0.88
C ALA A 85 -25.95 27.37 -0.34
N ARG A 86 -26.48 28.44 -0.94
CA ARG A 86 -25.82 29.16 -2.04
C ARG A 86 -24.47 29.74 -1.60
N ALA A 87 -24.40 30.34 -0.41
CA ALA A 87 -23.16 30.88 0.14
C ALA A 87 -22.11 29.79 0.39
N VAL A 88 -22.52 28.62 0.92
CA VAL A 88 -21.63 27.46 1.10
C VAL A 88 -21.06 26.98 -0.24
N PHE A 89 -21.90 26.82 -1.27
CA PHE A 89 -21.44 26.40 -2.59
C PHE A 89 -20.54 27.43 -3.25
N GLN A 90 -20.86 28.73 -3.13
CA GLN A 90 -20.04 29.81 -3.69
C GLN A 90 -18.67 29.86 -3.01
N ASN A 91 -18.61 29.71 -1.69
CA ASN A 91 -17.35 29.62 -0.96
C ASN A 91 -16.50 28.44 -1.44
N ARG A 92 -17.12 27.27 -1.69
CA ARG A 92 -16.39 26.11 -2.21
C ARG A 92 -15.88 26.34 -3.64
N ILE A 93 -16.66 27.00 -4.51
CA ILE A 93 -16.21 27.37 -5.86
C ILE A 93 -15.00 28.31 -5.76
N ASN A 94 -15.09 29.37 -4.94
CA ASN A 94 -14.00 30.32 -4.77
C ASN A 94 -12.73 29.62 -4.25
N GLN A 95 -12.87 28.69 -3.30
CA GLN A 95 -11.75 27.85 -2.82
C GLN A 95 -11.10 27.04 -3.94
N LEU A 96 -11.88 26.39 -4.80
CA LEU A 96 -11.37 25.58 -5.93
C LEU A 96 -10.75 26.45 -7.04
N GLU A 97 -11.30 27.63 -7.28
CA GLU A 97 -10.76 28.58 -8.25
C GLU A 97 -9.44 29.20 -7.76
N GLN A 98 -9.32 29.38 -6.44
CA GLN A 98 -8.12 29.92 -5.78
C GLN A 98 -7.09 28.85 -5.38
N SER A 99 -7.47 27.57 -5.30
CA SER A 99 -6.57 26.52 -4.84
C SER A 99 -5.40 26.37 -5.81
N LYS A 100 -4.22 26.59 -5.28
CA LYS A 100 -2.95 26.32 -5.92
C LYS A 100 -2.15 25.57 -4.89
N GLU A 101 -2.09 24.26 -5.02
CA GLU A 101 -0.86 23.52 -4.78
C GLU A 101 -1.08 22.05 -5.15
N PRO A 102 -0.19 21.46 -5.96
CA PRO A 102 -0.14 20.01 -6.08
C PRO A 102 0.06 19.38 -4.70
N ILE A 103 -0.43 18.15 -4.53
CA ILE A 103 -0.09 17.33 -3.36
C ILE A 103 1.43 17.09 -3.32
N LEU A 104 2.01 16.83 -4.48
CA LEU A 104 3.43 16.55 -4.70
C LEU A 104 4.10 17.68 -5.47
N GLU A 105 5.03 18.36 -4.82
CA GLU A 105 5.91 19.37 -5.39
C GLU A 105 7.28 18.74 -5.65
N PHE A 106 7.66 18.67 -6.94
CA PHE A 106 8.89 18.02 -7.38
C PHE A 106 10.14 18.58 -6.69
N ASP A 107 10.31 19.90 -6.69
CA ASP A 107 11.49 20.57 -6.11
C ASP A 107 11.65 20.29 -4.60
N ARG A 108 10.52 20.16 -3.89
CA ARG A 108 10.51 19.82 -2.46
C ARG A 108 10.80 18.34 -2.25
N LEU A 109 10.28 17.44 -3.09
CA LEU A 109 10.56 16.00 -2.99
C LEU A 109 12.05 15.70 -3.15
N ILE A 110 12.73 16.32 -4.12
CA ILE A 110 14.17 16.13 -4.33
C ILE A 110 15.03 16.79 -3.24
N SER A 111 14.55 17.87 -2.61
CA SER A 111 15.26 18.53 -1.50
C SER A 111 15.02 17.87 -0.14
N THR A 112 14.05 16.96 -0.04
CA THR A 112 13.69 16.30 1.22
C THR A 112 14.56 15.09 1.49
N LYS A 113 15.17 15.05 2.67
CA LYS A 113 15.80 13.86 3.22
C LYS A 113 14.84 13.15 4.17
N PHE A 114 14.21 12.08 3.70
CA PHE A 114 13.42 11.19 4.54
C PHE A 114 14.36 10.24 5.29
N SER A 115 14.15 10.05 6.60
CA SER A 115 14.89 9.06 7.37
C SER A 115 14.42 7.64 7.02
N GLU A 116 15.32 6.66 7.09
CA GLU A 116 14.97 5.27 6.82
C GLU A 116 13.90 4.76 7.78
N LYS A 117 14.04 5.04 9.07
CA LYS A 117 13.05 4.67 10.09
C LYS A 117 11.64 5.18 9.76
N LEU A 118 11.51 6.43 9.33
CA LEU A 118 10.21 7.00 8.96
C LEU A 118 9.61 6.28 7.75
N LEU A 119 10.42 6.06 6.70
CA LEU A 119 9.97 5.36 5.51
C LEU A 119 9.58 3.91 5.82
N GLU A 120 10.35 3.23 6.67
CA GLU A 120 10.04 1.89 7.14
C GLU A 120 8.67 1.82 7.84
N GLU A 121 8.42 2.73 8.79
CA GLU A 121 7.15 2.82 9.52
C GLU A 121 5.97 3.07 8.56
N ILE A 122 6.12 4.01 7.61
CA ILE A 122 5.11 4.31 6.61
C ILE A 122 4.84 3.10 5.70
N ILE A 123 5.89 2.43 5.20
CA ILE A 123 5.75 1.26 4.33
C ILE A 123 5.02 0.14 5.06
N LYS A 124 5.41 -0.17 6.30
CA LYS A 124 4.76 -1.20 7.13
C LYS A 124 3.29 -0.87 7.38
N TYR A 125 2.99 0.39 7.73
CA TYR A 125 1.64 0.86 7.97
C TYR A 125 0.77 0.73 6.70
N GLU A 126 1.25 1.26 5.58
CA GLU A 126 0.47 1.26 4.34
C GLU A 126 0.35 -0.12 3.71
N TRP A 127 1.38 -0.96 3.83
CA TRP A 127 1.27 -2.38 3.47
C TRP A 127 0.10 -3.04 4.21
N GLY A 128 -0.06 -2.80 5.51
CA GLY A 128 -1.18 -3.32 6.29
C GLY A 128 -2.56 -2.80 5.84
N ASN A 129 -2.62 -1.65 5.17
CA ASN A 129 -3.85 -0.95 4.81
C ASN A 129 -4.29 -1.10 3.35
N VAL A 130 -3.40 -1.58 2.48
CA VAL A 130 -3.70 -1.85 1.06
C VAL A 130 -4.35 -3.22 0.92
N ASP A 131 -5.50 -3.29 0.23
CA ASP A 131 -6.26 -4.55 0.05
C ASP A 131 -5.91 -5.31 -1.24
N SER A 132 -5.07 -4.75 -2.11
CA SER A 132 -4.80 -5.29 -3.45
C SER A 132 -3.32 -5.20 -3.84
N HIS A 133 -2.42 -5.67 -2.98
CA HIS A 133 -0.97 -5.67 -3.26
C HIS A 133 -0.60 -6.32 -4.58
N TYR A 134 -1.37 -7.34 -5.01
CA TYR A 134 -1.16 -8.08 -6.25
C TYR A 134 -1.22 -7.21 -7.51
N LYS A 135 -1.84 -6.02 -7.45
CA LYS A 135 -1.95 -5.11 -8.61
C LYS A 135 -0.64 -4.36 -8.89
N ASN A 136 0.18 -4.14 -7.86
CA ASN A 136 1.36 -3.29 -7.90
C ASN A 136 2.59 -4.05 -7.35
N LEU A 137 2.76 -5.32 -7.73
CA LEU A 137 3.81 -6.17 -7.17
C LEU A 137 5.21 -5.67 -7.49
N ASP A 138 5.41 -5.10 -8.66
CA ASP A 138 6.73 -4.67 -9.10
C ASP A 138 7.12 -3.33 -8.43
N GLU A 139 6.16 -2.43 -8.21
CA GLU A 139 6.33 -1.23 -7.39
C GLU A 139 6.66 -1.61 -5.95
N TRP A 140 5.97 -2.59 -5.37
CA TRP A 140 6.29 -3.08 -4.02
C TRP A 140 7.68 -3.69 -3.93
N LYS A 141 8.08 -4.54 -4.88
CA LYS A 141 9.44 -5.08 -4.92
C LYS A 141 10.49 -3.99 -5.06
N TYR A 142 10.23 -2.98 -5.90
CA TYR A 142 11.10 -1.82 -6.03
C TYR A 142 11.24 -1.09 -4.70
N ILE A 143 10.14 -0.71 -4.06
CA ILE A 143 10.13 -0.07 -2.73
C ILE A 143 10.95 -0.87 -1.72
N PHE A 144 10.72 -2.19 -1.65
CA PHE A 144 11.41 -3.07 -0.73
C PHE A 144 12.92 -3.21 -1.02
N SER A 145 13.33 -3.05 -2.28
CA SER A 145 14.76 -3.06 -2.65
C SER A 145 15.50 -1.78 -2.25
N LYS A 146 14.77 -0.70 -1.94
CA LYS A 146 15.33 0.63 -1.66
C LYS A 146 15.46 0.96 -0.17
N ILE A 147 15.09 0.03 0.70
CA ILE A 147 15.13 0.24 2.14
C ILE A 147 15.46 -1.05 2.87
N SER A 148 16.21 -0.91 3.96
CA SER A 148 16.43 -2.01 4.91
C SER A 148 15.36 -1.98 5.98
N PHE A 149 14.84 -3.15 6.34
CA PHE A 149 13.83 -3.29 7.37
C PHE A 149 14.46 -3.86 8.65
N TYR A 150 14.00 -3.39 9.79
CA TYR A 150 14.35 -3.93 11.09
C TYR A 150 13.57 -5.23 11.37
N LYS A 151 14.26 -6.27 11.87
CA LYS A 151 13.79 -7.68 11.89
C LYS A 151 13.80 -8.32 13.28
N ASP A 152 13.42 -7.60 14.34
CA ASP A 152 13.69 -8.07 15.71
C ASP A 152 12.90 -9.29 16.19
N ASP A 153 11.75 -9.60 15.59
CA ASP A 153 10.81 -10.59 16.14
C ASP A 153 10.75 -11.92 15.39
N LEU A 154 11.76 -12.25 14.57
CA LEU A 154 11.79 -13.48 13.76
C LEU A 154 12.70 -14.55 14.37
N PRO A 155 12.36 -15.85 14.20
CA PRO A 155 13.23 -16.95 14.62
C PRO A 155 14.63 -16.84 13.99
N GLU A 156 15.65 -17.20 14.77
CA GLU A 156 17.04 -17.27 14.28
C GLU A 156 17.25 -18.50 13.38
N ASP A 157 16.63 -19.64 13.70
CA ASP A 157 16.63 -20.83 12.87
C ASP A 157 15.68 -20.70 11.67
N ASN A 158 15.89 -21.53 10.65
CA ASN A 158 14.98 -21.61 9.51
C ASN A 158 13.58 -22.06 9.95
N PHE A 159 12.55 -21.46 9.35
CA PHE A 159 11.16 -21.76 9.65
C PHE A 159 10.32 -21.83 8.37
N ASP A 160 9.19 -22.54 8.47
CA ASP A 160 8.25 -22.68 7.37
C ASP A 160 7.26 -21.52 7.35
N VAL A 161 7.03 -20.97 6.15
CA VAL A 161 5.94 -20.04 5.87
C VAL A 161 5.01 -20.62 4.83
N PHE A 162 3.75 -20.21 4.89
CA PHE A 162 2.65 -20.75 4.10
C PHE A 162 1.88 -19.63 3.41
N ARG A 163 1.29 -19.94 2.25
CA ARG A 163 0.41 -19.03 1.50
C ARG A 163 -0.73 -19.81 0.86
N ALA A 164 -1.90 -19.18 0.77
CA ALA A 164 -2.89 -19.49 -0.26
C ALA A 164 -2.83 -18.43 -1.37
N GLY A 165 -2.49 -18.81 -2.60
CA GLY A 165 -2.32 -17.84 -3.68
C GLY A 165 -1.40 -18.29 -4.81
N THR A 166 -0.76 -17.31 -5.44
CA THR A 166 0.25 -17.51 -6.49
C THR A 166 1.66 -17.47 -5.92
N LYS A 167 2.62 -18.04 -6.67
CA LYS A 167 4.04 -18.07 -6.27
C LYS A 167 4.67 -16.67 -6.14
N GLN A 168 4.15 -15.69 -6.87
CA GLN A 168 4.69 -14.32 -6.95
C GLN A 168 4.26 -13.41 -5.80
N GLY A 169 3.28 -13.83 -4.98
CA GLY A 169 2.80 -12.97 -3.91
C GLY A 169 3.86 -12.75 -2.82
N LEU A 170 3.75 -11.63 -2.10
CA LEU A 170 4.76 -11.21 -1.12
C LEU A 170 4.33 -11.44 0.34
N SER A 171 3.02 -11.51 0.60
CA SER A 171 2.45 -11.77 1.95
C SER A 171 2.34 -13.27 2.25
N TRP A 172 3.11 -13.77 3.21
CA TRP A 172 3.09 -15.15 3.70
C TRP A 172 2.71 -15.18 5.18
N THR A 173 2.46 -16.36 5.75
CA THR A 173 2.19 -16.51 7.19
C THR A 173 3.02 -17.64 7.76
N THR A 174 3.51 -17.51 9.00
CA THR A 174 4.16 -18.62 9.72
C THR A 174 3.17 -19.70 10.17
N GLU A 175 1.87 -19.47 10.00
CA GLU A 175 0.82 -20.36 10.48
C GLU A 175 0.04 -21.03 9.35
N GLY A 176 0.26 -22.34 9.16
CA GLY A 176 -0.47 -23.13 8.15
C GLY A 176 -2.00 -23.05 8.27
N SER A 177 -2.54 -22.86 9.49
CA SER A 177 -3.99 -22.69 9.71
C SER A 177 -4.54 -21.38 9.14
N VAL A 178 -3.75 -20.30 9.14
CA VAL A 178 -4.11 -19.02 8.51
C VAL A 178 -4.10 -19.18 6.99
N ALA A 179 -3.07 -19.80 6.43
CA ALA A 179 -3.02 -20.10 4.99
C ALA A 179 -4.20 -20.99 4.56
N LYS A 180 -4.57 -22.01 5.35
CA LYS A 180 -5.75 -22.85 5.10
C LYS A 180 -7.06 -22.07 5.12
N TRP A 181 -7.19 -21.09 6.01
CA TRP A 181 -8.36 -20.22 6.02
C TRP A 181 -8.50 -19.44 4.72
N PHE A 182 -7.42 -18.78 4.26
CA PHE A 182 -7.43 -18.08 2.97
C PHE A 182 -7.68 -19.03 1.79
N TYR A 183 -7.06 -20.22 1.80
CA TYR A 183 -7.27 -21.24 0.77
C TYR A 183 -8.76 -21.62 0.67
N ASN A 184 -9.41 -21.92 1.79
CA ASN A 184 -10.82 -22.25 1.83
C ASN A 184 -11.72 -21.07 1.44
N LYS A 185 -11.38 -19.85 1.87
CA LYS A 185 -12.10 -18.62 1.50
C LYS A 185 -12.07 -18.39 -0.02
N ASN A 186 -10.91 -18.54 -0.64
CA ASN A 186 -10.72 -18.35 -2.08
C ASN A 186 -11.47 -19.42 -2.89
N LEU A 187 -11.50 -20.68 -2.42
CA LEU A 187 -12.32 -21.73 -3.03
C LEU A 187 -13.81 -21.37 -3.01
N LYS A 188 -14.34 -20.89 -1.88
CA LYS A 188 -15.74 -20.44 -1.76
C LYS A 188 -16.04 -19.28 -2.71
N ASN A 189 -15.08 -18.39 -2.93
CA ASN A 189 -15.19 -17.25 -3.84
C ASN A 189 -14.91 -17.58 -5.31
N LYS A 190 -14.79 -18.87 -5.67
CA LYS A 190 -14.49 -19.34 -7.04
C LYS A 190 -13.19 -18.79 -7.65
N GLN A 191 -12.21 -18.43 -6.82
CA GLN A 191 -10.89 -17.95 -7.25
C GLN A 191 -9.89 -19.11 -7.47
N THR A 192 -10.35 -20.24 -8.01
CA THR A 192 -9.62 -21.52 -8.00
C THR A 192 -8.32 -21.48 -8.79
N GLN A 193 -8.27 -20.73 -9.90
CA GLN A 193 -7.11 -20.65 -10.79
C GLN A 193 -5.85 -20.03 -10.15
N PHE A 194 -6.00 -19.23 -9.10
CA PHE A 194 -4.90 -18.55 -8.41
C PHE A 194 -4.73 -19.04 -6.98
N ASN A 195 -5.38 -20.13 -6.59
CA ASN A 195 -5.47 -20.57 -5.20
C ASN A 195 -4.66 -21.84 -4.95
N ASN A 196 -3.33 -21.73 -5.04
CA ASN A 196 -2.44 -22.81 -4.64
C ASN A 196 -2.18 -22.73 -3.13
N PHE A 197 -2.04 -23.87 -2.47
CA PHE A 197 -1.49 -23.91 -1.12
C PHE A 197 0.02 -24.12 -1.24
N LEU A 198 0.77 -23.12 -0.82
CA LEU A 198 2.22 -23.03 -1.02
C LEU A 198 2.93 -23.05 0.32
N LYS A 199 4.11 -23.65 0.34
CA LYS A 199 5.04 -23.71 1.46
C LYS A 199 6.42 -23.24 1.01
N LEU A 200 7.13 -22.53 1.88
CA LEU A 200 8.50 -22.10 1.67
C LEU A 200 9.25 -22.18 3.00
N ASN A 201 10.44 -22.78 3.00
CA ASN A 201 11.34 -22.72 4.15
C ASN A 201 12.24 -21.48 4.01
N VAL A 202 12.31 -20.64 5.04
CA VAL A 202 13.00 -19.36 5.00
C VAL A 202 13.85 -19.14 6.25
N SER A 203 14.89 -18.33 6.11
CA SER A 203 15.63 -17.76 7.22
C SER A 203 15.13 -16.34 7.54
N LYS A 204 15.55 -15.80 8.70
CA LYS A 204 15.36 -14.38 9.05
C LYS A 204 15.85 -13.42 7.96
N ASN A 205 16.88 -13.78 7.21
CA ASN A 205 17.45 -12.93 6.16
C ASN A 205 16.58 -12.83 4.91
N ASP A 206 15.79 -13.87 4.62
CA ASP A 206 14.88 -13.89 3.47
C ASP A 206 13.64 -13.03 3.69
N VAL A 207 13.31 -12.74 4.95
CA VAL A 207 12.17 -11.91 5.34
C VAL A 207 12.52 -10.43 5.25
N LEU A 208 11.62 -9.63 4.68
CA LEU A 208 11.70 -8.17 4.74
C LEU A 208 11.24 -7.70 6.11
N PHE A 209 9.98 -7.96 6.46
CA PHE A 209 9.41 -7.63 7.77
C PHE A 209 8.24 -8.55 8.13
N SER A 210 7.82 -8.52 9.38
CA SER A 210 6.62 -9.20 9.87
C SER A 210 5.55 -8.22 10.33
N LEU A 211 4.30 -8.64 10.26
CA LEU A 211 3.14 -7.89 10.76
C LEU A 211 2.18 -8.85 11.46
N ASN A 212 1.70 -8.49 12.65
CA ASN A 212 0.72 -9.32 13.35
C ASN A 212 -0.52 -8.58 13.84
N HIS A 213 -0.74 -7.34 13.39
CA HIS A 213 -1.89 -6.52 13.79
C HIS A 213 -3.26 -7.15 13.44
N LYS A 214 -3.30 -8.11 12.50
CA LYS A 214 -4.52 -8.86 12.10
C LYS A 214 -4.61 -10.28 12.68
N ASN A 215 -3.68 -10.68 13.56
CA ASN A 215 -3.52 -12.06 14.04
C ASN A 215 -3.29 -13.09 12.92
N GLU A 216 -2.60 -12.65 11.87
CA GLU A 216 -2.29 -13.45 10.68
C GLU A 216 -0.85 -13.99 10.71
N SER A 217 -0.04 -13.57 11.68
CA SER A 217 1.39 -13.89 11.78
C SER A 217 2.07 -13.71 10.42
N GLU A 218 1.82 -12.55 9.81
CA GLU A 218 2.20 -12.22 8.45
C GLU A 218 3.71 -11.98 8.39
N VAL A 219 4.32 -12.51 7.34
CA VAL A 219 5.71 -12.36 6.96
C VAL A 219 5.74 -11.88 5.52
N VAL A 220 6.35 -10.74 5.27
CA VAL A 220 6.50 -10.16 3.93
C VAL A 220 7.90 -10.48 3.41
N LEU A 221 7.96 -11.06 2.21
CA LEU A 221 9.22 -11.45 1.56
C LEU A 221 9.09 -11.44 0.04
N ILE A 222 10.24 -11.39 -0.65
CA ILE A 222 10.31 -11.59 -2.11
C ILE A 222 10.72 -13.05 -2.34
N PRO A 223 9.79 -13.94 -2.77
CA PRO A 223 10.08 -15.36 -2.78
C PRO A 223 10.94 -15.75 -3.99
N ARG A 224 11.89 -16.66 -3.77
CA ARG A 224 12.58 -17.38 -4.84
C ARG A 224 11.66 -18.49 -5.35
N LEU A 225 11.16 -18.35 -6.58
CA LEU A 225 10.02 -19.14 -7.08
C LEU A 225 10.32 -20.65 -7.19
N GLU A 226 11.60 -20.98 -7.39
CA GLU A 226 12.16 -22.32 -7.46
C GLU A 226 12.13 -23.06 -6.12
N ASN A 227 12.17 -22.33 -4.99
CA ASN A 227 12.16 -22.90 -3.65
C ASN A 227 10.74 -23.13 -3.12
N ILE A 228 9.71 -22.71 -3.86
CA ILE A 228 8.32 -22.81 -3.41
C ILE A 228 7.77 -24.20 -3.70
N GLU A 229 7.34 -24.87 -2.64
CA GLU A 229 6.69 -26.17 -2.66
C GLU A 229 5.17 -26.03 -2.76
N SER A 230 4.55 -26.83 -3.63
CA SER A 230 3.10 -27.02 -3.64
C SER A 230 2.71 -28.09 -2.62
N VAL A 231 1.76 -27.77 -1.74
CA VAL A 231 1.34 -28.66 -0.66
C VAL A 231 0.21 -29.58 -1.12
N SER A 232 0.30 -30.87 -0.79
CA SER A 232 -0.70 -31.87 -1.19
C SER A 232 -2.04 -31.67 -0.47
N LYS A 233 -3.14 -32.11 -1.11
CA LYS A 233 -4.48 -32.02 -0.50
C LYS A 233 -4.59 -32.77 0.83
N ASP A 234 -3.88 -33.88 1.00
CA ASP A 234 -3.93 -34.67 2.24
C ASP A 234 -3.20 -33.96 3.38
N TYR A 235 -2.08 -33.29 3.09
CA TYR A 235 -1.45 -32.40 4.07
C TYR A 235 -2.39 -31.27 4.49
N ILE A 236 -3.06 -30.61 3.52
CA ILE A 236 -4.00 -29.52 3.80
C ILE A 236 -5.16 -30.01 4.69
N LYS A 237 -5.67 -31.23 4.49
CA LYS A 237 -6.73 -31.80 5.33
C LYS A 237 -6.31 -31.87 6.80
N ASN A 238 -5.07 -32.24 7.08
CA ASN A 238 -4.54 -32.42 8.43
C ASN A 238 -4.24 -31.10 9.19
N ILE A 239 -4.15 -29.96 8.49
CA ILE A 239 -3.99 -28.66 9.15
C ILE A 239 -5.29 -28.27 9.89
N PRO A 240 -5.24 -27.76 11.13
CA PRO A 240 -6.43 -27.27 11.83
C PRO A 240 -7.18 -26.17 11.06
N THR A 241 -8.51 -26.28 11.00
CA THR A 241 -9.37 -25.24 10.43
C THR A 241 -9.72 -24.20 11.48
N ILE A 242 -9.62 -22.92 11.12
CA ILE A 242 -10.05 -21.79 11.96
C ILE A 242 -11.23 -21.06 11.30
N ASN A 243 -12.05 -20.37 12.08
CA ASN A 243 -13.18 -19.58 11.54
C ASN A 243 -12.73 -18.24 10.94
N SER A 244 -11.72 -17.61 11.55
CA SER A 244 -11.11 -16.36 11.12
C SER A 244 -9.79 -16.16 11.86
N PRO A 245 -8.73 -15.63 11.20
CA PRO A 245 -7.50 -15.21 11.89
C PRO A 245 -7.77 -14.25 13.05
N ARG A 246 -8.70 -13.29 12.86
CA ARG A 246 -9.04 -12.28 13.87
C ARG A 246 -9.63 -12.86 15.16
N ASN A 247 -10.34 -14.00 15.08
CA ASN A 247 -11.01 -14.61 16.23
C ASN A 247 -10.09 -15.52 17.07
N LYS A 248 -8.81 -15.71 16.68
CA LYS A 248 -7.85 -16.52 17.44
C LYS A 248 -7.59 -16.00 18.87
N ARG A 249 -7.80 -14.70 19.10
CA ARG A 249 -7.53 -14.04 20.39
C ARG A 249 -8.41 -14.58 21.54
N ILE A 250 -9.66 -14.96 21.23
CA ILE A 250 -10.62 -15.45 22.25
C ILE A 250 -10.19 -16.84 22.80
N ALA A 251 -9.42 -17.61 22.04
CA ALA A 251 -8.97 -18.95 22.45
C ALA A 251 -7.64 -18.96 23.24
N LYS A 252 -6.86 -17.87 23.22
CA LYS A 252 -5.54 -17.79 23.89
C LYS A 252 -5.48 -16.86 25.12
N GLY A 253 -6.60 -16.28 25.55
CA GLY A 253 -6.71 -15.59 26.85
C GLY A 253 -5.84 -14.33 27.03
N GLN A 254 -5.48 -13.63 25.96
CA GLN A 254 -4.72 -12.37 26.04
C GLN A 254 -5.64 -11.19 25.68
N LEU A 255 -6.15 -10.53 26.72
CA LEU A 255 -6.83 -9.22 26.67
C LEU A 255 -5.81 -8.07 26.58
#